data_AF-A0A965SL32-F1
#
_entry.id   AF-A0A965SL32-F1
#
_cell.length_a   1.000
_cell.length_b   1.000
_cell.length_c   1.000
_cell.angle_alpha   90.00
_cell.angle_beta   90.00
_cell.angle_gamma   90.00
#
_symmetry.space_group_name_H-M   'P 1'
#
loop_
_entity.id
_entity.type
_entity.pdbx_description
1 polymer ?
#
loop_
_entity_poly.entity_id
_entity_poly.type
_entity_poly.pdbx_seq_one_letter_code
_entity_poly.pdbx_strand_id
1 'polypeptide(L)'
;DAALETVRQSLIAKRYYTSVARRLDLGEDLSDEVPILKKVGISKAKQVVDTALKDFQQEAKAVWELPEILQEMSQTKVTLSYNRLEILPRYRVLHQFHTLAGKVSVEIMTAGLNFKIDIKTVRNKMAAQAAMVDLEKNLAFSRLIG
;
A
#
# COMPACT_ATOMS: atom_id res chain seq x y z
N ASP A 1 2.36 2.27 -13.66
CA ASP A 1 3.00 2.15 -12.33
C ASP A 1 2.83 3.37 -11.42
N ALA A 2 1.65 3.99 -11.34
CA ALA A 2 1.41 5.09 -10.39
C ALA A 2 1.35 4.60 -8.93
N ALA A 3 0.74 3.43 -8.70
CA ALA A 3 0.62 2.78 -7.39
C ALA A 3 1.97 2.53 -6.70
N LEU A 4 2.92 1.90 -7.40
CA LEU A 4 4.25 1.62 -6.86
C LEU A 4 5.05 2.89 -6.60
N GLU A 5 4.88 3.90 -7.45
CA GLU A 5 5.51 5.21 -7.27
C GLU A 5 4.94 5.94 -6.05
N THR A 6 3.61 5.94 -5.86
CA THR A 6 2.97 6.50 -4.65
C THR A 6 3.48 5.79 -3.40
N VAL A 7 3.49 4.45 -3.39
CA VAL A 7 4.05 3.67 -2.27
C VAL A 7 5.51 4.06 -2.02
N ARG A 8 6.33 4.23 -3.06
CA ARG A 8 7.72 4.66 -2.95
C ARG A 8 7.84 6.05 -2.31
N GLN A 9 7.06 7.02 -2.77
CA GLN A 9 7.08 8.39 -2.24
C GLN A 9 6.64 8.43 -0.79
N SER A 10 5.53 7.77 -0.45
CA SER A 10 5.04 7.69 0.93
C SER A 10 6.05 7.00 1.86
N LEU A 11 6.82 6.01 1.37
CA LEU A 11 7.88 5.36 2.14
C LEU A 11 9.12 6.23 2.34
N ILE A 12 9.54 6.97 1.31
CA ILE A 12 10.64 7.94 1.41
C ILE A 12 10.27 9.03 2.43
N ALA A 13 9.06 9.59 2.28
CA ALA A 13 8.52 10.57 3.22
C ALA A 13 8.49 10.00 4.64
N LYS A 14 7.99 8.77 4.82
CA LYS A 14 7.97 8.11 6.13
C LYS A 14 9.37 7.99 6.75
N ARG A 15 10.39 7.55 5.99
CA ARG A 15 11.78 7.48 6.49
C ARG A 15 12.30 8.85 6.90
N TYR A 16 12.07 9.87 6.07
CA TYR A 16 12.47 11.25 6.33
C TYR A 16 11.83 11.76 7.64
N TYR A 17 10.51 11.68 7.76
CA TYR A 17 9.78 12.15 8.94
C TYR A 17 10.10 11.33 10.20
N THR A 18 10.43 10.05 10.07
CA THR A 18 10.92 9.23 11.21
C THR A 18 12.28 9.75 11.72
N SER A 19 13.18 10.14 10.81
CA SER A 19 14.45 10.75 11.19
C SER A 19 14.25 12.11 11.86
N VAL A 20 13.33 12.92 11.34
CA VAL A 20 12.96 14.22 11.93
C VAL A 20 12.38 14.05 13.33
N ALA A 21 11.44 13.11 13.52
CA ALA A 21 10.87 12.79 14.83
C ALA A 21 11.95 12.43 15.85
N ARG A 22 12.89 11.55 15.48
CA ARG A 22 14.02 11.15 16.34
C ARG A 22 14.90 12.34 16.75
N ARG A 23 15.19 13.26 15.83
CA ARG A 23 16.00 14.47 16.11
C ARG A 23 15.26 15.42 17.06
N LEU A 24 13.96 15.62 16.84
CA LEU A 24 13.10 16.39 17.74
C LEU A 24 12.96 15.74 19.13
N ASP A 25 12.99 14.41 19.23
CA ASP A 25 13.00 13.68 20.50
C ASP A 25 14.30 13.85 21.28
N LEU A 26 15.43 14.00 20.57
CA LEU A 26 16.74 14.30 21.16
C LEU A 26 16.90 15.78 21.56
N GLY A 27 15.88 16.62 21.29
CA GLY A 27 15.94 18.05 21.58
C GLY A 27 16.80 18.86 20.62
N GLU A 28 17.15 18.31 19.44
CA GLU A 28 17.82 19.08 18.40
C GLU A 28 16.89 20.17 17.86
N ASP A 29 17.41 21.40 17.81
CA ASP A 29 16.71 22.52 17.18
C ASP A 29 16.88 22.46 15.65
N LEU A 30 15.83 22.04 14.96
CA LEU A 30 15.79 21.98 13.49
C LEU A 30 15.41 23.33 12.85
N SER A 31 15.32 24.40 13.63
CA SER A 31 14.85 25.71 13.15
C SER A 31 15.77 26.39 12.13
N ASP A 32 17.01 25.94 12.00
CA ASP A 32 17.93 26.43 10.97
C ASP A 32 17.74 25.71 9.63
N GLU A 33 17.28 24.46 9.65
CA GLU A 33 16.92 23.68 8.44
C GLU A 33 15.47 23.98 8.01
N VAL A 34 14.58 24.24 8.97
CA VAL A 34 13.16 24.50 8.72
C VAL A 34 12.72 25.75 9.50
N PRO A 35 12.81 26.95 8.90
CA PRO A 35 12.57 28.23 9.57
C PRO A 35 11.19 28.38 10.21
N ILE A 36 10.20 27.59 9.78
CA ILE A 36 8.85 27.61 10.36
C ILE A 36 8.85 27.07 11.80
N LEU A 37 9.79 26.20 12.16
CA LEU A 37 9.89 25.60 13.49
C LEU A 37 10.18 26.63 14.59
N LYS A 38 10.91 27.69 14.25
CA LYS A 38 11.12 28.89 15.10
C LYS A 38 9.80 29.56 15.51
N LYS A 39 8.76 29.48 14.67
CA LYS A 39 7.44 30.08 14.93
C LYS A 39 6.47 29.15 15.66
N VAL A 40 6.51 27.85 15.41
CA VAL A 40 5.52 26.88 15.94
C VAL A 40 5.99 26.16 17.20
N GLY A 41 7.30 26.09 17.45
CA GLY A 41 7.90 25.38 18.58
C GLY A 41 7.92 23.85 18.41
N ILE A 42 8.82 23.19 19.15
CA ILE A 42 9.15 21.75 19.02
C ILE A 42 7.92 20.85 19.24
N SER A 43 7.02 21.22 20.16
CA SER A 43 5.83 20.40 20.49
C SER A 43 4.83 20.32 19.33
N LYS A 44 4.50 21.46 18.70
CA LYS A 44 3.61 21.47 17.51
C LYS A 44 4.29 20.83 16.31
N ALA A 45 5.61 20.96 16.19
CA ALA A 45 6.38 20.28 15.16
C ALA A 45 6.26 18.76 15.24
N LYS A 46 6.38 18.18 16.45
CA LYS A 46 6.16 16.74 16.66
C LYS A 46 4.76 16.29 16.27
N GLN A 47 3.73 17.04 16.66
CA GLN A 47 2.35 16.72 16.26
C GLN A 47 2.16 16.69 14.73
N VAL A 48 2.74 17.65 14.00
CA VAL A 48 2.66 17.68 12.53
C VAL A 48 3.41 16.49 11.91
N VAL A 49 4.58 16.15 12.45
CA VAL A 49 5.38 15.00 11.99
C VAL A 49 4.64 13.69 12.23
N ASP A 50 4.01 13.51 13.39
CA ASP A 50 3.23 12.30 13.70
C ASP A 50 2.00 12.15 12.82
N THR A 51 1.29 13.25 12.54
CA THR A 51 0.16 13.26 11.60
C THR A 51 0.63 12.89 10.20
N ALA A 52 1.69 13.53 9.70
CA ALA A 52 2.26 13.20 8.38
C ALA A 52 2.68 11.72 8.28
N LEU A 53 3.31 11.18 9.33
CA LEU A 53 3.69 9.76 9.39
C LEU A 53 2.48 8.82 9.33
N LYS A 54 1.35 9.20 9.92
CA LYS A 54 0.10 8.43 9.83
C LYS A 54 -0.51 8.53 8.44
N ASP A 55 -0.55 9.72 7.86
CA ASP A 55 -1.13 9.97 6.53
C ASP A 55 -0.38 9.16 5.46
N PHE A 56 0.96 9.23 5.44
CA PHE A 56 1.76 8.43 4.50
C PHE A 56 1.63 6.92 4.71
N GLN A 57 1.38 6.48 5.96
CA GLN A 57 1.10 5.06 6.21
C GLN A 57 -0.27 4.63 5.72
N GLN A 58 -1.28 5.51 5.78
CA GLN A 58 -2.60 5.24 5.24
C GLN A 58 -2.57 5.27 3.71
N GLU A 59 -1.95 6.26 3.10
CA GLU A 59 -1.76 6.32 1.64
C GLU A 59 -1.08 5.05 1.10
N ALA A 60 0.01 4.62 1.73
CA ALA A 60 0.73 3.42 1.31
C ALA A 60 -0.08 2.12 1.47
N LYS A 61 -1.15 2.12 2.29
CA LYS A 61 -2.11 1.02 2.40
C LYS A 61 -3.24 1.14 1.39
N ALA A 62 -3.77 2.36 1.21
CA ALA A 62 -4.88 2.66 0.31
C ALA A 62 -4.58 2.29 -1.14
N VAL A 63 -3.31 2.33 -1.56
CA VAL A 63 -2.89 1.87 -2.89
C VAL A 63 -3.29 0.42 -3.20
N TRP A 64 -3.45 -0.42 -2.17
CA TRP A 64 -3.83 -1.83 -2.33
C TRP A 64 -5.34 -2.07 -2.21
N GLU A 65 -6.13 -1.02 -1.99
CA GLU A 65 -7.58 -1.12 -1.90
C GLU A 65 -8.18 -1.23 -3.31
N LEU A 66 -9.08 -2.20 -3.49
CA LEU A 66 -9.79 -2.37 -4.74
C LEU A 66 -11.00 -1.41 -4.79
N PRO A 67 -11.56 -1.11 -5.98
CA PRO A 67 -12.87 -0.48 -6.09
C PRO A 67 -13.94 -1.19 -5.25
N GLU A 68 -14.90 -0.45 -4.70
CA GLU A 68 -15.93 -0.94 -3.75
C GLU A 68 -16.62 -2.22 -4.24
N ILE A 69 -17.07 -2.23 -5.51
CA ILE A 69 -17.68 -3.39 -6.16
C ILE A 69 -16.80 -4.65 -6.05
N LEU A 70 -15.49 -4.51 -6.20
CA LEU A 70 -14.54 -5.61 -6.13
C LEU A 70 -14.17 -5.99 -4.68
N GLN A 71 -14.30 -5.05 -3.73
CA GLN A 71 -14.14 -5.35 -2.31
C GLN A 71 -15.26 -6.25 -1.80
N GLU A 72 -16.50 -6.05 -2.23
CA GLU A 72 -17.64 -6.90 -1.84
C GLU A 72 -17.43 -8.37 -2.24
N MET A 73 -16.77 -8.61 -3.38
CA MET A 73 -16.51 -9.95 -3.91
C MET A 73 -15.20 -10.56 -3.43
N SER A 74 -14.39 -9.80 -2.68
CA SER A 74 -13.03 -10.21 -2.35
C SER A 74 -12.67 -10.08 -0.88
N GLN A 75 -11.78 -10.97 -0.43
CA GLN A 75 -11.10 -10.82 0.84
C GLN A 75 -9.65 -10.42 0.55
N THR A 76 -9.27 -9.22 0.99
CA THR A 76 -7.92 -8.68 0.77
C THR A 76 -7.08 -8.80 2.04
N LYS A 77 -5.89 -9.38 1.91
CA LYS A 77 -4.88 -9.43 2.97
C LYS A 77 -3.59 -8.78 2.50
N VAL A 78 -3.21 -7.68 3.16
CA VAL A 78 -1.94 -6.98 2.92
C VAL A 78 -0.96 -7.34 4.02
N THR A 79 0.21 -7.87 3.65
CA THR A 79 1.32 -8.14 4.57
C THR A 79 2.52 -7.30 4.19
N LEU A 80 3.13 -6.65 5.17
CA LEU A 80 4.33 -5.83 5.00
C LEU A 80 5.52 -6.50 5.68
N SER A 81 6.67 -6.55 5.00
CA SER A 81 7.91 -7.09 5.57
C SER A 81 9.11 -6.21 5.22
N TYR A 82 10.10 -6.17 6.12
CA TYR A 82 11.31 -5.37 5.97
C TYR A 82 12.52 -6.29 5.82
N ASN A 83 13.30 -6.08 4.77
CA ASN A 83 14.61 -6.70 4.61
C ASN A 83 15.69 -5.67 4.94
N ARG A 84 16.66 -6.02 5.80
CA ARG A 84 17.74 -5.11 6.19
C ARG A 84 18.62 -4.68 5.02
N LEU A 85 18.67 -5.48 3.95
CA LEU A 85 19.44 -5.21 2.74
C LEU A 85 18.64 -4.42 1.69
N GLU A 86 17.39 -4.06 1.97
CA GLU A 86 16.53 -3.34 1.04
C GLU A 86 16.10 -2.00 1.61
N ILE A 87 16.12 -0.98 0.74
CA ILE A 87 15.67 0.36 1.11
C ILE A 87 14.13 0.39 1.20
N LEU A 88 13.47 -0.32 0.28
CA LEU A 88 12.02 -0.43 0.20
C LEU A 88 11.54 -1.70 0.92
N PRO A 89 10.41 -1.66 1.65
CA PRO A 89 9.80 -2.84 2.21
C PRO A 89 9.11 -3.67 1.12
N ARG A 90 8.93 -4.95 1.42
CA ARG A 90 8.23 -5.89 0.55
C ARG A 90 6.78 -6.00 0.98
N TYR A 91 5.89 -5.83 0.01
CA TYR A 91 4.46 -6.07 0.17
C TYR A 91 4.12 -7.45 -0.38
N ARG A 92 3.26 -8.16 0.34
CA ARG A 92 2.56 -9.36 -0.13
C ARG A 92 1.07 -9.10 0.02
N VAL A 93 0.40 -8.88 -1.10
CA VAL A 93 -1.02 -8.58 -1.18
C VAL A 93 -1.73 -9.77 -1.78
N LEU A 94 -2.70 -10.31 -1.05
CA LEU A 94 -3.51 -11.42 -1.49
C LEU A 94 -4.96 -10.96 -1.60
N HIS A 95 -5.47 -10.91 -2.83
CA HIS A 95 -6.90 -10.72 -3.11
C HIS A 95 -7.52 -12.08 -3.39
N GLN A 96 -8.52 -12.46 -2.59
CA GLN A 96 -9.26 -13.71 -2.74
C GLN A 96 -10.68 -13.42 -3.23
N PHE A 97 -10.92 -13.57 -4.52
CA PHE A 97 -12.22 -13.37 -5.15
C PHE A 97 -13.06 -14.64 -5.06
N HIS A 98 -14.31 -14.48 -4.64
CA HIS A 98 -15.32 -15.54 -4.64
C HIS A 98 -16.30 -15.27 -5.79
N THR A 99 -16.09 -15.97 -6.91
CA THR A 99 -16.99 -15.90 -8.07
C THR A 99 -18.01 -17.02 -7.99
N LEU A 100 -19.09 -16.93 -8.79
CA LEU A 100 -20.10 -17.99 -8.86
C LEU A 100 -19.52 -19.33 -9.34
N ALA A 101 -18.48 -19.27 -10.19
CA ALA A 101 -17.83 -20.43 -10.77
C ALA A 101 -16.65 -20.97 -9.94
N GLY A 102 -16.21 -20.26 -8.90
CA GLY A 102 -15.15 -20.70 -8.00
C GLY A 102 -14.26 -19.59 -7.44
N LYS A 103 -13.26 -19.98 -6.66
CA LYS A 103 -12.32 -19.06 -6.02
C LYS A 103 -11.15 -18.72 -6.95
N VAL A 104 -10.84 -17.43 -7.06
CA VAL A 104 -9.63 -16.92 -7.73
C VAL A 104 -8.79 -16.16 -6.71
N SER A 105 -7.53 -16.55 -6.54
CA SER A 105 -6.58 -15.88 -5.65
C SER A 105 -5.52 -15.16 -6.47
N VAL A 106 -5.45 -13.85 -6.33
CA VAL A 106 -4.43 -13.01 -6.96
C VAL A 106 -3.44 -12.58 -5.87
N GLU A 107 -2.19 -12.97 -6.03
CA GLU A 107 -1.11 -12.72 -5.10
C GLU A 107 -0.08 -11.78 -5.74
N ILE A 108 0.06 -10.58 -5.21
CA ILE A 108 1.01 -9.57 -5.65
C ILE A 108 2.14 -9.53 -4.62
N MET A 109 3.38 -9.69 -5.07
CA MET A 109 4.57 -9.62 -4.24
C MET A 109 5.52 -8.57 -4.78
N THR A 110 6.04 -7.69 -3.92
CA THR A 110 7.04 -6.69 -4.31
C THR A 110 8.43 -7.00 -3.76
N ALA A 111 9.46 -6.66 -4.52
CA ALA A 111 10.86 -6.71 -4.13
C ALA A 111 11.59 -5.50 -4.76
N GLY A 112 11.83 -4.47 -3.96
CA GLY A 112 12.29 -3.18 -4.48
C GLY A 112 11.27 -2.57 -5.44
N LEU A 113 11.69 -2.25 -6.66
CA LEU A 113 10.82 -1.74 -7.73
C LEU A 113 10.17 -2.85 -8.56
N ASN A 114 10.57 -4.11 -8.35
CA ASN A 114 10.00 -5.23 -9.07
C ASN A 114 8.74 -5.74 -8.36
N PHE A 115 7.80 -6.25 -9.14
CA PHE A 115 6.64 -6.95 -8.63
C PHE A 115 6.42 -8.26 -9.39
N LYS A 116 5.83 -9.23 -8.69
CA LYS A 116 5.39 -10.50 -9.23
C LYS A 116 3.91 -10.67 -8.94
N ILE A 117 3.16 -11.13 -9.93
CA ILE A 117 1.74 -11.47 -9.79
C ILE A 117 1.60 -12.98 -10.01
N ASP A 118 1.05 -13.68 -9.03
CA ASP A 118 0.70 -15.10 -9.12
C ASP A 118 -0.83 -15.23 -9.02
N ILE A 119 -1.45 -15.85 -10.02
CA ILE A 119 -2.90 -16.11 -10.03
C ILE A 119 -3.12 -17.61 -9.83
N LYS A 120 -3.96 -17.96 -8.84
CA LYS A 120 -4.31 -19.35 -8.50
C LYS A 120 -5.82 -19.52 -8.59
N THR A 121 -6.24 -20.57 -9.28
CA THR A 121 -7.66 -20.94 -9.46
C THR A 121 -7.94 -22.32 -8.89
N VAL A 122 -9.21 -22.71 -8.90
CA VAL A 122 -9.62 -24.09 -8.64
C VAL A 122 -8.94 -25.08 -9.60
N ARG A 123 -8.71 -26.32 -9.15
CA ARG A 123 -8.00 -27.35 -9.93
C ARG A 123 -8.75 -27.81 -11.19
N ASN A 124 -10.08 -27.71 -11.18
CA ASN A 124 -10.89 -28.09 -12.33
C ASN A 124 -10.74 -27.04 -13.44
N LYS A 125 -10.23 -27.45 -14.61
CA LYS A 125 -9.93 -26.55 -15.73
C LYS A 125 -11.16 -25.76 -16.24
N MET A 126 -12.32 -26.40 -16.30
CA MET A 126 -13.55 -25.76 -16.79
C MET A 126 -14.08 -24.73 -15.78
N ALA A 127 -14.12 -25.09 -14.50
CA ALA A 127 -14.50 -24.17 -13.43
C ALA A 127 -13.48 -23.02 -13.26
N ALA A 128 -12.19 -23.29 -13.44
CA ALA A 128 -11.14 -22.28 -13.44
C ALA A 128 -11.35 -21.26 -14.57
N GLN A 129 -11.62 -21.72 -15.79
CA GLN A 129 -11.87 -20.84 -16.92
C GLN A 129 -13.12 -19.98 -16.69
N ALA A 130 -14.21 -20.59 -16.21
CA ALA A 130 -15.44 -19.87 -15.90
C ALA A 130 -15.24 -18.83 -14.80
N ALA A 131 -14.50 -19.16 -13.73
CA ALA A 131 -14.19 -18.23 -12.65
C ALA A 131 -13.30 -17.06 -13.11
N MET A 132 -12.33 -17.33 -13.99
CA MET A 132 -11.49 -16.28 -14.59
C MET A 132 -12.31 -15.33 -15.48
N VAL A 133 -13.17 -15.87 -16.35
CA VAL A 133 -14.05 -15.06 -17.22
C VAL A 133 -15.04 -14.23 -16.40
N ASP A 134 -15.59 -14.79 -15.32
CA ASP A 134 -16.49 -14.05 -14.43
C ASP A 134 -15.75 -12.91 -13.72
N LEU A 135 -14.54 -13.17 -13.20
CA LEU A 135 -13.71 -12.12 -12.62
C LEU A 135 -13.34 -11.03 -13.63
N GLU A 136 -12.96 -11.40 -14.85
CA GLU A 136 -12.65 -10.44 -15.93
C GLU A 136 -13.82 -9.51 -16.24
N LYS A 137 -15.05 -10.04 -16.28
CA LYS A 137 -16.26 -9.21 -16.48
C LYS A 137 -16.45 -8.21 -15.36
N ASN A 138 -16.30 -8.64 -14.11
CA ASN A 138 -16.44 -7.75 -12.96
C ASN A 138 -15.36 -6.67 -12.93
N LEU A 139 -14.12 -7.02 -13.30
CA LEU A 139 -13.02 -6.06 -13.46
C LEU A 139 -13.28 -5.06 -14.60
N ALA A 140 -13.86 -5.51 -15.71
CA ALA A 140 -14.22 -4.63 -16.82
C ALA A 140 -15.35 -3.67 -16.42
N PHE A 141 -16.36 -4.18 -15.71
CA PHE A 141 -17.48 -3.38 -15.23
C PHE A 141 -17.05 -2.32 -14.21
N SER A 142 -16.17 -2.68 -13.26
CA SER A 142 -15.66 -1.73 -12.27
C SER A 142 -14.90 -0.56 -12.91
N ARG A 143 -14.29 -0.77 -14.09
CA ARG A 143 -13.59 0.29 -14.84
C ARG A 143 -14.52 1.21 -15.62
N LEU A 144 -15.78 0.82 -15.83
CA LEU A 144 -16.77 1.64 -16.55
C LEU A 144 -17.58 2.53 -15.60
N ILE A 145 -17.62 2.19 -14.31
CA ILE A 145 -18.43 2.87 -13.29
C ILE A 145 -17.58 3.68 -12.32
N GLY A 146 -16.30 3.34 -12.15
CA GLY A 146 -15.31 4.15 -11.42
C GLY A 146 -14.66 5.20 -12.30
#